data_AF-A0A6G0ZHR2-F1
#
_entry.id   AF-A0A6G0ZHR2-F1
#
_cell.length_a   1.000
_cell.length_b   1.000
_cell.length_c   1.000
_cell.angle_alpha   90.00
_cell.angle_beta   90.00
_cell.angle_gamma   90.00
#
_symmetry.space_group_name_H-M   'P 1'
#
loop_
_entity.id
_entity.type
_entity.pdbx_description
1 polymer ?
#
loop_
_entity_poly.entity_id
_entity_poly.type
_entity_poly.pdbx_seq_one_letter_code
_entity_poly.pdbx_strand_id
1 'polypeptide(L)'
;MFLGEWPLGVAWCNVYVTCDVLACSSSIMHMCCISLGRYLGIRHPLRTRHHYSTMKLVCFKIAIVWFLSFLVSFSVTLLGLYNPKNIMPDPGVCVINNRAFFVFGSLVAFYIPMIIMVVTYALTVQFVHIFFDVLYYFK
;
A
#
# COMPACT_ATOMS: atom_id res chain seq x y z
N MET A 1 -4.75 -18.09 -13.91
CA MET A 1 -5.68 -17.51 -14.90
C MET A 1 -5.70 -18.35 -16.18
N PHE A 2 -5.83 -19.68 -16.06
CA PHE A 2 -6.04 -20.57 -17.20
C PHE A 2 -7.52 -20.95 -17.19
N LEU A 3 -8.22 -20.72 -18.32
CA LEU A 3 -9.65 -20.98 -18.62
C LEU A 3 -10.70 -19.87 -18.48
N GLY A 4 -10.38 -18.60 -18.16
CA GLY A 4 -11.38 -17.50 -18.22
C GLY A 4 -12.56 -17.60 -17.25
N GLU A 5 -12.71 -18.74 -16.58
CA GLU A 5 -13.77 -19.11 -15.65
C GLU A 5 -13.15 -19.40 -14.27
N TRP A 6 -13.91 -19.08 -13.22
CA TRP A 6 -13.54 -19.17 -11.81
C TRP A 6 -14.20 -20.42 -11.17
N PRO A 7 -13.46 -21.53 -10.98
CA PRO A 7 -14.05 -22.80 -10.54
C PRO A 7 -14.22 -22.91 -9.03
N LEU A 8 -13.61 -22.02 -8.24
CA LEU A 8 -13.52 -22.14 -6.78
C LEU A 8 -14.70 -21.48 -6.03
N GLY A 9 -15.66 -20.88 -6.75
CA GLY A 9 -16.82 -20.21 -6.13
C GLY A 9 -16.50 -18.90 -5.40
N VAL A 10 -17.52 -18.27 -4.82
CA VAL A 10 -17.47 -16.86 -4.36
C VAL A 10 -16.50 -16.62 -3.20
N ALA A 11 -16.36 -17.57 -2.27
CA ALA A 11 -15.49 -17.41 -1.11
C ALA A 11 -14.02 -17.25 -1.53
N TRP A 12 -13.56 -18.13 -2.43
CA TRP A 12 -12.20 -18.06 -2.95
C TRP A 12 -11.99 -16.86 -3.86
N CYS A 13 -13.02 -16.42 -4.60
CA CYS A 13 -12.95 -15.19 -5.40
C CYS A 13 -12.73 -13.96 -4.50
N ASN A 14 -13.46 -13.87 -3.38
CA ASN A 14 -13.28 -12.80 -2.41
C ASN A 14 -11.88 -12.81 -1.77
N VAL A 15 -11.35 -13.99 -1.43
CA VAL A 15 -9.97 -14.15 -0.93
C VAL A 15 -8.96 -13.70 -1.98
N TYR A 16 -9.13 -14.11 -3.23
CA TYR A 16 -8.24 -13.73 -4.33
C TYR A 16 -8.18 -12.21 -4.53
N VAL A 17 -9.34 -11.55 -4.63
CA VAL A 17 -9.43 -10.09 -4.76
C VAL A 17 -8.82 -9.39 -3.54
N THR A 18 -9.08 -9.89 -2.34
CA THR A 18 -8.53 -9.32 -1.09
C THR A 18 -7.00 -9.45 -1.06
N CYS A 19 -6.46 -10.60 -1.45
CA CYS A 19 -5.02 -10.86 -1.49
C CYS A 19 -4.31 -10.02 -2.55
N ASP A 20 -4.92 -9.83 -3.72
CA ASP A 20 -4.40 -8.96 -4.77
C ASP A 20 -4.24 -7.51 -4.27
N VAL A 21 -5.32 -6.97 -3.68
CA VAL A 21 -5.31 -5.64 -3.06
C VAL A 21 -4.28 -5.53 -1.93
N LEU A 22 -4.14 -6.58 -1.11
CA LEU A 22 -3.19 -6.61 0.01
C LEU A 22 -1.75 -6.54 -0.51
N ALA A 23 -1.43 -7.36 -1.52
CA ALA A 23 -0.10 -7.46 -2.10
C ALA A 23 0.30 -6.17 -2.80
N CYS A 24 -0.59 -5.56 -3.58
CA CYS A 24 -0.37 -4.27 -4.20
C CYS A 24 -0.15 -3.15 -3.17
N SER A 25 -1.01 -3.07 -2.14
CA SER A 25 -0.91 -2.06 -1.08
C SER A 25 0.39 -2.18 -0.29
N SER A 26 0.76 -3.41 0.10
CA SER A 26 1.99 -3.71 0.82
C SER A 26 3.22 -3.33 0.00
N SER A 27 3.24 -3.66 -1.30
CA SER A 27 4.37 -3.34 -2.19
C SER A 27 4.62 -1.83 -2.28
N ILE A 28 3.56 -1.04 -2.48
CA ILE A 28 3.66 0.43 -2.57
C ILE A 28 4.14 1.02 -1.24
N MET A 29 3.49 0.66 -0.13
CA MET A 29 3.82 1.18 1.21
C MET A 29 5.25 0.80 1.64
N HIS A 30 5.72 -0.39 1.27
CA HIS A 30 7.06 -0.85 1.55
C HIS A 30 8.11 -0.04 0.77
N MET A 31 7.86 0.24 -0.52
CA MET A 31 8.70 1.12 -1.33
C MET A 31 8.77 2.54 -0.75
N CYS A 32 7.66 3.10 -0.27
CA CYS A 32 7.63 4.39 0.42
C CYS A 32 8.50 4.39 1.68
N CYS A 33 8.37 3.36 2.52
CA CYS A 33 9.13 3.25 3.76
C CYS A 33 10.64 3.17 3.53
N ILE A 34 11.06 2.46 2.47
CA ILE A 34 12.47 2.38 2.07
C ILE A 34 12.97 3.76 1.64
N SER A 35 12.24 4.46 0.78
CA SER A 35 12.61 5.80 0.31
C SER A 35 12.75 6.80 1.47
N LEU A 36 11.75 6.85 2.36
CA LEU A 36 11.78 7.72 3.55
C LEU A 36 12.87 7.32 4.54
N GLY A 37 13.16 6.03 4.68
CA GLY A 37 14.26 5.52 5.51
C GLY A 37 15.61 6.05 5.06
N ARG A 38 15.88 6.02 3.75
CA ARG A 38 17.12 6.57 3.18
C ARG A 38 17.23 8.08 3.41
N TYR A 39 16.13 8.79 3.21
CA TYR A 39 16.06 10.23 3.42
C TYR A 39 16.36 10.66 4.87
N LEU A 40 15.73 10.01 5.86
CA LEU A 40 15.96 10.31 7.27
C LEU A 40 17.40 9.98 7.69
N GLY A 41 17.98 8.92 7.11
CA GLY A 41 19.39 8.56 7.32
C GLY A 41 20.37 9.62 6.80
N ILE A 42 20.05 10.25 5.65
CA ILE A 42 20.88 11.33 5.08
C ILE A 42 20.79 12.60 5.92
N ARG A 43 19.60 12.94 6.44
CA ARG A 43 19.36 14.22 7.16
C ARG A 43 19.77 14.20 8.63
N HIS A 44 19.95 13.03 9.24
CA HIS A 44 20.37 12.90 10.64
C HIS A 44 21.57 11.95 10.82
N PRO A 45 22.77 12.33 10.36
CA PRO A 45 23.97 11.48 10.45
C PRO A 45 24.37 11.09 11.89
N LEU A 46 23.92 11.84 12.92
CA LEU A 46 24.25 11.61 14.32
C LEU A 46 23.34 10.60 15.06
N ARG A 47 22.16 10.26 14.51
CA ARG A 47 21.22 9.30 15.13
C ARG A 47 21.52 7.84 14.75
N THR A 48 22.38 7.63 13.75
CA THR A 48 22.81 6.33 13.22
C THR A 48 23.66 5.51 14.21
N ARG A 49 24.08 6.07 15.34
CA ARG A 49 24.96 5.38 16.31
C ARG A 49 24.25 4.33 17.18
N HIS A 50 22.91 4.30 17.23
CA HIS A 50 22.16 3.34 18.07
C HIS A 50 21.54 2.20 17.25
N HIS A 51 22.37 1.22 16.87
CA HIS A 51 21.99 0.07 16.02
C HIS A 51 20.71 -0.66 16.51
N TYR A 52 20.56 -0.85 17.83
CA TYR A 52 19.40 -1.52 18.44
C TYR A 52 18.08 -0.74 18.35
N SER A 53 18.13 0.60 18.33
CA SER A 53 16.95 1.45 18.15
C SER A 53 16.45 1.40 16.70
N THR A 54 17.37 1.27 15.76
CA THR A 54 17.10 1.23 14.31
C THR A 54 16.33 -0.03 13.91
N MET A 55 16.71 -1.22 14.41
CA MET A 55 15.99 -2.47 14.13
C MET A 55 14.55 -2.45 14.65
N LYS A 56 14.32 -1.97 15.87
CA LYS A 56 12.96 -1.81 16.41
C LYS A 56 12.13 -0.84 15.57
N LEU A 57 12.73 0.25 15.10
CA LEU A 57 12.06 1.23 14.25
C LEU A 57 11.71 0.66 12.88
N VAL A 58 12.59 -0.15 12.28
CA VAL A 58 12.34 -0.85 11.01
C VAL A 58 11.22 -1.87 11.17
N CYS A 59 11.25 -2.71 12.21
CA CYS A 59 10.17 -3.65 12.49
C CYS A 59 8.84 -2.92 12.74
N PHE A 60 8.84 -1.81 13.48
CA PHE A 60 7.66 -0.99 13.71
C PHE A 60 7.10 -0.40 12.41
N LYS A 61 7.98 0.10 11.52
CA LYS A 61 7.57 0.57 10.18
C LYS A 61 6.92 -0.55 9.36
N ILE A 62 7.54 -1.73 9.34
CA ILE A 62 6.98 -2.89 8.63
C ILE A 62 5.62 -3.27 9.22
N ALA A 63 5.49 -3.29 10.55
CA ALA A 63 4.22 -3.57 11.23
C ALA A 63 3.12 -2.56 10.87
N ILE A 64 3.44 -1.26 10.82
CA ILE A 64 2.50 -0.23 10.36
C ILE A 64 2.08 -0.45 8.92
N VAL A 65 3.04 -0.73 8.02
CA VAL A 65 2.74 -0.99 6.60
C VAL A 65 1.79 -2.17 6.45
N TRP A 66 2.04 -3.25 7.16
CA TRP A 66 1.15 -4.42 7.18
C TRP A 66 -0.22 -4.07 7.76
N PHE A 67 -0.28 -3.36 8.88
CA PHE A 67 -1.54 -2.97 9.51
C PHE A 67 -2.40 -2.09 8.58
N LEU A 68 -1.80 -1.09 7.94
CA LEU A 68 -2.49 -0.22 6.97
C LEU A 68 -2.96 -1.01 5.74
N SER A 69 -2.13 -1.94 5.23
CA SER A 69 -2.50 -2.79 4.10
C SER A 69 -3.66 -3.73 4.47
N PHE A 70 -3.66 -4.29 5.68
CA PHE A 70 -4.78 -5.07 6.19
C PHE A 70 -6.05 -4.23 6.34
N LEU A 71 -5.96 -2.99 6.79
CA LEU A 71 -7.11 -2.08 6.91
C LEU A 71 -7.78 -1.81 5.55
N VAL A 72 -6.97 -1.57 4.52
CA VAL A 72 -7.42 -1.37 3.14
C VAL A 72 -8.07 -2.65 2.60
N SER A 73 -7.38 -3.79 2.72
CA SER A 73 -7.90 -5.09 2.26
C SER A 73 -9.17 -5.51 3.00
N PHE A 74 -9.20 -5.35 4.33
CA PHE A 74 -10.35 -5.71 5.17
C PHE A 74 -11.59 -4.91 4.78
N SER A 75 -11.43 -3.64 4.42
CA SER A 75 -12.53 -2.83 3.90
C SER A 75 -13.13 -3.46 2.64
N VAL A 76 -12.31 -3.91 1.69
CA VAL A 76 -12.78 -4.60 0.47
C VAL A 76 -13.44 -5.95 0.79
N THR A 77 -12.86 -6.74 1.71
CA THR A 77 -13.40 -8.04 2.13
C THR A 77 -14.78 -7.91 2.79
N LEU A 78 -14.98 -6.93 3.66
CA LEU A 78 -16.25 -6.70 4.34
C LEU A 78 -17.37 -6.40 3.34
N LEU A 79 -17.11 -5.57 2.34
CA LEU A 79 -18.09 -5.27 1.30
C LEU A 79 -18.40 -6.50 0.43
N GLY A 80 -17.41 -7.35 0.20
CA GLY A 80 -17.56 -8.62 -0.51
C GLY A 80 -18.39 -9.66 0.23
N LEU A 81 -18.22 -9.73 1.56
CA LEU A 81 -18.98 -10.62 2.44
C LEU A 81 -20.43 -10.14 2.60
N TYR A 82 -20.67 -8.83 2.63
CA TYR A 82 -22.00 -8.27 2.79
C TYR A 82 -22.90 -8.55 1.57
N ASN A 83 -22.33 -8.56 0.35
CA ASN A 83 -23.08 -8.80 -0.88
C ASN A 83 -22.25 -9.63 -1.89
N PRO A 84 -22.40 -10.97 -1.92
CA PRO A 84 -21.61 -11.85 -2.79
C PRO A 84 -21.85 -11.58 -4.29
N LYS A 85 -23.04 -11.08 -4.65
CA LYS A 85 -23.39 -10.68 -6.03
C LYS A 85 -22.56 -9.51 -6.57
N ASN A 86 -21.90 -8.73 -5.70
CA ASN A 86 -21.02 -7.64 -6.14
C ASN A 86 -19.70 -8.15 -6.72
N ILE A 87 -19.28 -9.37 -6.36
CA ILE A 87 -17.98 -9.96 -6.72
C ILE A 87 -18.13 -11.13 -7.69
N MET A 88 -19.30 -11.78 -7.67
CA MET A 88 -19.61 -12.90 -8.55
C MET A 88 -21.05 -12.75 -9.04
N PRO A 89 -21.28 -12.00 -10.14
CA PRO A 89 -22.62 -11.84 -10.71
C PRO A 89 -23.14 -13.16 -11.29
N ASP A 90 -22.26 -13.92 -11.94
CA ASP A 90 -22.56 -15.18 -12.61
C ASP A 90 -21.66 -16.33 -12.11
N PRO A 91 -22.16 -17.58 -12.10
CA PRO A 91 -21.34 -18.76 -11.82
C PRO A 91 -20.17 -18.82 -12.80
N GLY A 92 -18.94 -18.94 -12.29
CA GLY A 92 -17.74 -18.95 -13.12
C GLY A 92 -17.11 -17.59 -13.41
N VAL A 93 -17.72 -16.45 -13.04
CA VAL A 93 -17.08 -15.13 -13.28
C VAL A 93 -16.73 -14.44 -11.97
N CYS A 94 -15.44 -14.36 -11.67
CA CYS A 94 -14.90 -13.62 -10.52
C CYS A 94 -14.54 -12.19 -10.94
N VAL A 95 -15.55 -11.31 -10.98
CA VAL A 95 -15.38 -9.90 -11.35
C VAL A 95 -16.27 -8.99 -10.53
N ILE A 96 -15.73 -7.83 -10.16
CA ILE A 96 -16.51 -6.80 -9.49
C ILE A 96 -17.57 -6.25 -10.47
N ASN A 97 -18.83 -6.58 -10.24
CA ASN A 97 -19.95 -6.19 -11.12
C ASN A 97 -20.50 -4.78 -10.80
N ASN A 98 -20.46 -4.40 -9.52
CA ASN A 98 -21.04 -3.15 -9.08
C ASN A 98 -20.10 -1.97 -9.37
N ARG A 99 -20.50 -1.07 -10.28
CA ARG A 99 -19.70 0.10 -10.68
C ARG A 99 -19.30 0.99 -9.51
N ALA A 100 -20.20 1.22 -8.55
CA ALA A 100 -19.88 2.03 -7.38
C ALA A 100 -18.84 1.32 -6.49
N PHE A 101 -18.96 0.01 -6.34
CA PHE A 101 -17.98 -0.80 -5.60
C PHE A 101 -16.63 -0.88 -6.32
N PHE A 102 -16.62 -0.99 -7.65
CA PHE A 102 -15.39 -0.97 -8.45
C PHE A 102 -14.64 0.36 -8.28
N VAL A 103 -15.35 1.48 -8.39
CA VAL A 103 -14.77 2.81 -8.22
C VAL A 103 -14.28 3.01 -6.80
N PHE A 104 -15.09 2.66 -5.79
CA PHE A 104 -14.70 2.79 -4.39
C PHE A 104 -13.50 1.90 -4.05
N GLY A 105 -13.51 0.64 -4.49
CA GLY A 105 -12.40 -0.30 -4.33
C GLY A 105 -11.13 0.21 -4.99
N SER A 106 -11.23 0.74 -6.23
CA SER A 106 -10.10 1.36 -6.92
C SER A 106 -9.57 2.59 -6.18
N LEU A 107 -10.46 3.47 -5.71
CA LEU A 107 -10.08 4.66 -4.95
C LEU A 107 -9.32 4.29 -3.68
N VAL A 108 -9.84 3.34 -2.91
CA VAL A 108 -9.28 2.96 -1.61
C VAL A 108 -8.01 2.10 -1.76
N ALA A 109 -7.97 1.18 -2.71
CA ALA A 109 -6.84 0.27 -2.91
C ALA A 109 -5.69 0.87 -3.73
N PHE A 110 -5.99 1.78 -4.67
CA PHE A 110 -5.00 2.31 -5.60
C PHE A 110 -4.76 3.80 -5.40
N TYR A 111 -5.81 4.63 -5.48
CA TYR A 111 -5.63 6.09 -5.46
C TYR A 111 -5.19 6.62 -4.09
N ILE A 112 -5.75 6.14 -2.98
CA ILE A 112 -5.35 6.57 -1.64
C ILE A 112 -3.87 6.23 -1.38
N PRO A 113 -3.40 4.97 -1.55
CA PRO A 113 -1.98 4.64 -1.41
C PRO A 113 -1.08 5.40 -2.39
N MET A 114 -1.55 5.64 -3.63
CA MET A 114 -0.77 6.37 -4.63
C MET A 114 -0.63 7.86 -4.29
N ILE A 115 -1.69 8.52 -3.81
CA ILE A 115 -1.60 9.91 -3.32
C ILE A 115 -0.66 10.00 -2.12
N ILE A 116 -0.77 9.08 -1.15
CA ILE A 116 0.14 9.03 0.01
C ILE A 116 1.59 8.84 -0.47
N MET A 117 1.83 7.94 -1.43
CA MET A 117 3.16 7.73 -2.02
C MET A 117 3.68 9.00 -2.70
N VAL A 118 2.88 9.64 -3.54
CA VAL A 118 3.27 10.87 -4.27
C VAL A 118 3.56 12.01 -3.30
N VAL A 119 2.71 12.23 -2.30
CA VAL A 119 2.91 13.30 -1.30
C VAL A 119 4.17 13.02 -0.48
N THR A 120 4.35 11.80 0.03
CA THR A 120 5.53 11.45 0.82
C THR A 120 6.81 11.50 -0.01
N TYR A 121 6.77 11.08 -1.28
CA TYR A 121 7.90 11.18 -2.21
C TYR A 121 8.23 12.63 -2.56
N ALA A 122 7.23 13.47 -2.87
CA ALA A 122 7.43 14.88 -3.17
C ALA A 122 8.03 15.63 -1.99
N LEU A 123 7.52 15.41 -0.77
CA LEU A 123 8.08 15.97 0.46
C LEU A 123 9.52 15.50 0.69
N THR A 124 9.80 14.23 0.40
CA THR A 124 11.15 13.66 0.46
C THR A 124 12.10 14.38 -0.51
N VAL A 125 11.72 14.51 -1.78
CA VAL A 125 12.54 15.17 -2.82
C VAL A 125 12.75 16.65 -2.51
N GLN A 126 11.70 17.38 -2.14
CA GLN A 126 11.77 18.82 -1.81
C GLN A 126 12.80 19.10 -0.71
N PHE A 127 12.81 18.29 0.35
CA PHE A 127 13.72 18.50 1.47
C PHE A 127 15.14 17.99 1.20
N VAL A 128 15.32 17.03 0.29
CA VAL A 128 16.66 16.70 -0.25
C VAL A 128 17.19 17.88 -1.05
N HIS A 129 16.37 18.49 -1.92
CA HIS A 129 16.76 19.64 -2.73
C HIS A 129 17.18 20.83 -1.86
N ILE A 130 16.31 21.23 -0.91
CA ILE A 130 16.60 22.30 0.06
C ILE A 130 17.88 22.02 0.86
N PHE A 131 18.13 20.77 1.25
CA PHE A 131 19.37 20.42 1.96
C PHE A 131 20.59 20.64 1.07
N PHE A 132 20.52 20.23 -0.20
CA PHE A 132 21.62 20.39 -1.15
C PHE A 132 21.90 21.86 -1.47
N ASP A 133 20.85 22.68 -1.64
CA ASP A 133 20.96 24.13 -1.85
C ASP A 133 21.65 24.84 -0.67
N VAL A 134 21.28 24.49 0.57
CA VAL A 134 21.92 25.06 1.78
C VAL A 134 23.39 24.63 1.91
N LEU A 135 23.71 23.38 1.57
CA LEU A 135 25.08 22.86 1.63
C LEU A 135 25.97 23.48 0.56
N TYR A 136 25.41 23.83 -0.60
CA TYR A 136 26.09 24.57 -1.67
C TYR A 136 26.27 26.06 -1.31
N TYR A 137 25.32 26.66 -0.59
CA TYR A 137 25.45 28.04 -0.10
C TYR A 137 26.52 28.18 0.99
N PHE A 138 26.75 27.13 1.78
CA PHE A 138 27.74 27.12 2.86
C PHE A 138 29.13 26.58 2.44
N LYS A 139 29.34 26.34 1.13
CA LYS A 139 30.61 25.89 0.55
C LYS A 139 31.12 26.91 -0.45
#